data_AF-A0A9D1TQB5-F1
#
_entry.id   AF-A0A9D1TQB5-F1
#
_cell.length_a   1.000
_cell.length_b   1.000
_cell.length_c   1.000
_cell.angle_alpha   90.00
_cell.angle_beta   90.00
_cell.angle_gamma   90.00
#
_symmetry.space_group_name_H-M   'P 1'
#
loop_
_entity.id
_entity.type
_entity.pdbx_description
1 polymer ?
#
loop_
_entity_poly.entity_id
_entity_poly.type
_entity_poly.pdbx_seq_one_letter_code
_entity_poly.pdbx_strand_id
1 'polypeptide(L)' 'MAVQLPTYPTPTAPELAQLDPGKPLDSPGNVEALLERDDSMRRYIDALKTSLRYYEQRGKPHD' A
#
# COMPACT_ATOMS: atom_id res chain seq x y z
N MET A 1 25.58 6.38 -23.10
CA MET A 1 24.88 7.22 -22.10
C MET A 1 23.81 6.35 -21.45
N ALA A 2 23.82 6.20 -20.13
CA ALA A 2 22.86 5.32 -19.44
C ALA A 2 21.51 6.03 -19.31
N VAL A 3 20.45 5.38 -19.79
CA VAL A 3 19.06 5.82 -19.60
C VAL A 3 18.74 5.71 -18.12
N GLN A 4 18.64 6.86 -17.44
CA GLN A 4 18.06 6.93 -16.10
C GLN A 4 16.57 6.69 -16.23
N LEU A 5 16.15 5.46 -15.96
CA LEU A 5 14.74 5.13 -15.88
C LEU A 5 14.17 5.77 -14.61
N PRO A 6 12.95 6.34 -14.66
CA PRO A 6 12.34 6.93 -13.48
C PRO A 6 12.21 5.84 -12.42
N THR A 7 12.88 6.05 -11.29
CA THR A 7 12.69 5.30 -10.07
C THR A 7 11.29 5.60 -9.58
N TYR A 8 10.30 4.80 -9.98
CA TYR A 8 9.03 4.78 -9.28
C TYR A 8 9.35 4.34 -7.84
N PRO A 9 9.08 5.19 -6.84
CA PRO A 9 9.44 4.84 -5.48
C PRO A 9 8.61 3.63 -5.06
N THR A 10 9.27 2.61 -4.53
CA THR A 10 8.60 1.54 -3.82
C THR A 10 7.63 2.19 -2.82
N PRO A 11 6.31 1.86 -2.88
CA PRO A 11 5.33 2.45 -1.98
C PRO A 11 5.78 2.27 -0.54
N THR A 12 5.65 3.33 0.26
CA THR A 12 5.97 3.27 1.69
C THR A 12 4.80 2.62 2.43
N ALA A 13 5.10 1.76 3.39
CA ALA A 13 4.08 1.16 4.23
C ALA A 13 3.30 2.26 4.98
N PRO A 14 1.95 2.22 4.98
CA PRO A 14 1.18 3.25 5.66
C PRO A 14 1.25 3.08 7.18
N GLU A 15 1.15 4.18 7.90
CA GLU A 15 0.77 4.13 9.30
C GLU A 15 -0.68 3.66 9.41
N LEU A 16 -0.93 2.78 10.37
CA LEU A 16 -2.23 2.17 10.58
C LEU A 16 -2.91 2.79 11.80
N ALA A 17 -4.23 3.01 11.70
CA ALA A 17 -5.05 3.40 12.84
C ALA A 17 -4.83 2.42 14.01
N GLN A 18 -4.70 2.97 15.20
CA GLN A 18 -4.46 2.22 16.43
C GLN A 18 -5.79 1.80 17.05
N LEU A 19 -5.83 0.58 17.59
CA LEU A 19 -6.96 0.11 18.39
C LEU A 19 -6.76 0.56 19.83
N ASP A 20 -7.87 0.87 20.51
CA ASP A 20 -7.89 1.12 21.94
C ASP A 20 -7.88 -0.22 22.69
N PRO A 21 -6.77 -0.61 23.36
CA PRO A 21 -6.70 -1.88 24.08
C PRO A 21 -7.56 -1.89 25.34
N GLY A 22 -8.05 -0.73 25.80
CA GLY A 22 -8.96 -0.62 26.93
C GLY A 22 -10.42 -0.90 26.58
N LYS A 23 -10.74 -1.11 25.29
CA LYS A 23 -12.10 -1.35 24.81
C LYS A 23 -12.24 -2.70 24.11
N PRO A 24 -13.45 -3.28 24.09
CA PRO A 24 -13.75 -4.44 23.25
C PRO A 24 -13.41 -4.19 21.78
N LEU A 25 -13.03 -5.24 21.07
CA LEU A 25 -12.67 -5.17 19.64
C LEU A 25 -13.84 -4.69 18.77
N ASP A 26 -15.06 -5.08 19.12
CA ASP A 26 -16.31 -4.71 18.46
C ASP A 26 -16.91 -3.39 18.96
N SER A 27 -16.21 -2.67 19.84
CA SER A 27 -16.61 -1.31 20.20
C SER A 27 -16.63 -0.42 18.95
N PRO A 28 -17.56 0.56 18.86
CA PRO A 28 -17.69 1.39 17.65
C PRO A 28 -16.38 2.03 17.19
N GLY A 29 -15.56 2.53 18.13
CA GLY A 29 -14.27 3.14 17.80
C GLY A 29 -13.22 2.14 17.29
N ASN A 30 -13.18 0.92 17.83
CA ASN A 30 -12.26 -0.10 17.32
C ASN A 30 -12.73 -0.66 15.97
N VAL A 31 -14.04 -0.77 15.73
CA VAL A 31 -14.59 -1.12 14.42
C VAL A 31 -14.25 -0.07 13.37
N GLU A 32 -14.41 1.22 13.69
CA GLU A 32 -14.02 2.32 12.81
C GLU A 32 -12.52 2.27 12.46
N ALA A 33 -11.65 2.12 13.46
CA ALA A 33 -10.22 1.97 13.24
C ALA A 33 -9.87 0.73 12.39
N LEU A 34 -10.60 -0.39 12.53
CA LEU A 34 -10.42 -1.57 11.68
C LEU A 34 -10.82 -1.30 10.22
N LEU A 35 -11.90 -0.57 9.98
CA LEU A 35 -12.33 -0.19 8.63
C LEU A 35 -11.29 0.74 7.98
N GLU A 36 -10.76 1.72 8.72
CA GLU A 36 -9.70 2.59 8.23
C GLU A 36 -8.41 1.80 7.89
N ARG A 37 -8.05 0.82 8.72
CA ARG A 37 -6.91 -0.07 8.46
C ARG A 37 -7.10 -0.87 7.18
N ASP A 38 -8.28 -1.44 6.97
CA ASP A 38 -8.63 -2.21 5.77
C ASP A 38 -8.50 -1.35 4.50
N ASP A 39 -9.05 -0.14 4.52
CA ASP A 39 -8.92 0.80 3.41
C ASP A 39 -7.47 1.22 3.13
N SER A 40 -6.69 1.50 4.18
CA SER A 40 -5.27 1.85 4.07
C SER A 40 -4.46 0.71 3.44
N MET A 41 -4.70 -0.52 3.89
CA MET A 41 -4.04 -1.71 3.37
C MET A 41 -4.42 -2.01 1.91
N ARG A 42 -5.69 -1.86 1.52
CA ARG A 42 -6.12 -2.01 0.12
C ARG A 42 -5.39 -1.04 -0.81
N ARG A 43 -5.32 0.24 -0.43
CA ARG A 43 -4.60 1.27 -1.19
C ARG A 43 -3.11 0.95 -1.31
N TYR A 44 -2.48 0.50 -0.23
CA TYR A 44 -1.07 0.11 -0.24
C TYR A 44 -0.81 -1.09 -1.17
N ILE A 45 -1.66 -2.11 -1.13
CA ILE A 45 -1.58 -3.27 -2.02
C ILE A 45 -1.72 -2.85 -3.49
N ASP A 46 -2.64 -1.95 -3.82
CA ASP A 46 -2.83 -1.48 -5.19
C ASP A 46 -1.63 -0.66 -5.69
N ALA A 47 -1.01 0.14 -4.81
CA ALA A 47 0.24 0.83 -5.11
C ALA A 47 1.39 -0.16 -5.37
N LEU A 48 1.50 -1.22 -4.57
CA LEU A 48 2.50 -2.28 -4.76
C LEU A 48 2.31 -3.01 -6.08
N LYS A 49 1.07 -3.42 -6.40
CA LYS A 49 0.72 -4.06 -7.68
C LYS A 49 1.06 -3.15 -8.86
N THR A 50 0.79 -1.86 -8.74
CA THR A 50 1.11 -0.86 -9.78
C THR A 50 2.62 -0.75 -9.99
N SER A 51 3.38 -0.70 -8.89
CA SER A 51 4.84 -0.67 -8.94
C SER A 51 5.41 -1.94 -9.56
N LEU A 52 4.88 -3.11 -9.19
CA LEU A 52 5.30 -4.39 -9.77
C LEU A 52 5.06 -4.44 -11.28
N ARG A 53 3.85 -4.09 -11.74
CA ARG A 53 3.53 -4.04 -13.19
C ARG A 53 4.49 -3.14 -13.97
N TYR A 54 4.89 -2.01 -13.40
CA TYR A 54 5.86 -1.11 -14.02
C TYR A 54 7.22 -1.79 -14.22
N TYR A 55 7.74 -2.47 -13.19
CA TYR A 55 9.02 -3.18 -13.30
C TYR A 55 8.93 -4.38 -14.26
N GLU A 56 7.82 -5.11 -14.26
CA GLU A 56 7.59 -6.22 -15.21
C GLU A 56 7.55 -5.74 -16.66
N GLN A 57 6.92 -4.60 -16.94
CA GLN A 57 6.87 -4.02 -18.28
C GLN A 57 8.22 -3.45 -18.71
N ARG A 58 8.96 -2.83 -17.79
CA ARG A 58 10.33 -2.34 -18.03
C ARG A 58 11.32 -3.47 -18.37
N GLY A 59 11.07 -4.69 -17.89
CA GLY A 59 11.90 -5.87 -18.17
C GLY A 59 11.57 -6.60 -19.48
N LYS A 60 10.54 -6.17 -20.23
CA LYS A 60 10.19 -6.76 -21.53
C LYS A 60 10.80 -5.95 -22.67
N PRO A 61 11.43 -6.59 -23.67
CA PRO A 61 11.82 -5.88 -24.88
C PRO A 61 10.57 -5.29 -25.53
N HIS A 62 10.67 -4.05 -25.97
CA HIS A 62 9.64 -3.42 -26.78
C HIS A 62 9.81 -3.98 -28.20
N ASP A 63 8.83 -4.75 -28.69
CA ASP A 63 8.70 -5.06 -30.12
C ASP A 63 8.44 -3.78 -30.93
#